data_AF-A0A1I6IUQ2-F1
#
_entry.id   AF-A0A1I6IUQ2-F1
#
_cell.length_a   1.000
_cell.length_b   1.000
_cell.length_c   1.000
_cell.angle_alpha   90.00
_cell.angle_beta   90.00
_cell.angle_gamma   90.00
#
_symmetry.space_group_name_H-M   'P 1'
#
loop_
_entity.id
_entity.type
_entity.pdbx_description
1 polymer ?
#
loop_
_entity_poly.entity_id
_entity_poly.type
_entity_poly.pdbx_seq_one_letter_code
_entity_poly.pdbx_strand_id
1 'polypeptide(L)'
;MSWDDDFDADELGGHRHARAQVDDPKARGWRLVGRVGAYAGAVVGVVALVIGAVVAVNVIGQAANPGGFAAPSADGPHVALPPVASASEEPAESDQPADDETVAEGDGEAVDEPTDLSGFTPSSASMPMVDDTWLVDVAAATGIPERALFAYALAHVIVSAEQPECGVDWATIAAIGSIESGHGSHGDTSLDESGHAQPPIIGRALDGNGVAKIGDTDGGALDGDATWDRAVGPMQFIPSTWAKWGADGDGDGVADPNQIDDAALATANYLCASGSMTSAEGWRAAVFSYNHDNDYVDKVAKAAQKYADAAG
;
A
#
# COMPACT_ATOMS: atom_id res chain seq x y z
N MET A 1 -27.28 32.42 0.76
CA MET A 1 -27.62 33.56 1.62
C MET A 1 -26.48 34.56 1.50
N SER A 2 -26.65 35.56 0.65
CA SER A 2 -25.78 36.74 0.57
C SER A 2 -26.38 37.86 1.42
N TRP A 3 -25.54 38.75 1.95
CA TRP A 3 -25.92 39.97 2.63
C TRP A 3 -24.94 41.06 2.20
N ASP A 4 -25.41 41.90 1.29
CA ASP A 4 -24.79 43.17 0.92
C ASP A 4 -25.75 44.29 1.35
N ASP A 5 -25.18 45.45 1.66
CA ASP A 5 -25.78 46.78 1.76
C ASP A 5 -27.10 47.01 2.53
N ASP A 6 -27.06 47.95 3.49
CA ASP A 6 -27.81 49.19 3.29
C ASP A 6 -27.31 50.36 4.18
N PHE A 7 -27.68 51.56 3.74
CA PHE A 7 -27.46 52.92 4.24
C PHE A 7 -27.70 53.11 5.76
N ASP A 8 -27.18 54.15 6.44
CA ASP A 8 -27.33 55.58 6.13
C ASP A 8 -26.31 56.50 6.83
N ALA A 9 -26.31 57.80 6.46
CA ALA A 9 -25.58 58.86 7.16
C ALA A 9 -26.51 60.05 7.48
N ASP A 10 -26.37 60.68 8.65
CA ASP A 10 -25.95 62.10 8.72
C ASP A 10 -25.80 62.70 10.15
N GLU A 11 -25.09 63.82 10.16
CA GLU A 11 -24.91 64.89 11.17
C GLU A 11 -25.48 64.76 12.61
N LEU A 12 -24.56 64.87 13.60
CA LEU A 12 -24.69 65.87 14.67
C LEU A 12 -23.35 66.57 14.93
N GLY A 13 -23.32 67.89 14.76
CA GLY A 13 -22.10 68.70 14.83
C GLY A 13 -21.61 69.05 16.25
N GLY A 14 -20.30 69.29 16.40
CA GLY A 14 -19.70 69.66 17.69
C GLY A 14 -18.39 70.44 17.53
N HIS A 15 -18.47 71.77 17.38
CA HIS A 15 -17.28 72.62 17.30
C HIS A 15 -16.42 72.56 18.57
N ARG A 16 -15.12 72.33 18.40
CA ARG A 16 -14.08 72.64 19.40
C ARG A 16 -12.98 73.45 18.73
N HIS A 17 -12.50 74.50 19.40
CA HIS A 17 -11.46 75.37 18.85
C HIS A 17 -10.14 74.62 18.71
N ALA A 18 -9.64 74.51 17.48
CA ALA A 18 -8.31 73.97 17.21
C ALA A 18 -7.24 74.93 17.74
N ARG A 19 -6.49 74.50 18.75
CA ARG A 19 -5.30 75.22 19.23
C ARG A 19 -4.17 74.98 18.23
N ALA A 20 -3.85 75.98 17.42
CA ALA A 20 -2.83 75.86 16.37
C ALA A 20 -1.49 75.40 16.95
N GLN A 21 -1.11 74.16 16.66
CA GLN A 21 0.15 73.57 17.08
C GLN A 21 1.20 73.91 16.03
N VAL A 22 2.30 74.54 16.46
CA VAL A 22 3.37 74.96 15.54
C VAL A 22 4.13 73.72 15.07
N ASP A 23 3.91 73.34 13.82
CA ASP A 23 4.52 72.17 13.18
C ASP A 23 5.99 72.49 12.83
N ASP A 24 6.93 72.09 13.69
CA ASP A 24 8.36 72.15 13.38
C ASP A 24 8.75 70.99 12.44
N PRO A 25 9.13 71.26 11.17
CA PRO A 25 9.51 70.21 10.24
C PRO A 25 10.76 69.44 10.68
N LYS A 26 11.65 70.04 11.50
CA LYS A 26 12.85 69.36 12.02
C LYS A 26 12.47 68.30 13.05
N ALA A 27 11.61 68.64 14.02
CA ALA A 27 11.05 67.69 14.97
C ALA A 27 10.28 66.54 14.29
N ARG A 28 9.57 66.83 13.19
CA ARG A 28 8.86 65.82 12.37
C ARG A 28 9.82 64.86 11.66
N GLY A 29 10.92 65.36 11.10
CA GLY A 29 11.96 64.55 10.46
C GLY A 29 12.65 63.59 11.44
N TRP A 30 13.10 64.07 12.60
CA TRP A 30 13.76 63.24 13.62
C TRP A 30 12.85 62.13 14.17
N ARG A 31 11.54 62.41 14.34
CA ARG A 31 10.54 61.40 14.73
C ARG A 31 10.31 60.32 13.67
N LEU A 32 10.49 60.65 12.38
CA LEU A 32 10.40 59.68 11.30
C LEU A 32 11.63 58.77 11.27
N VAL A 33 12.84 59.35 11.32
CA VAL A 33 14.11 58.60 11.37
C VAL A 33 14.17 57.67 12.57
N GLY A 34 13.79 58.15 13.76
CA GLY A 34 13.74 57.31 14.97
C GLY A 34 12.76 56.14 14.87
N ARG A 35 11.61 56.31 14.20
CA ARG A 35 10.66 55.21 13.95
C ARG A 35 11.19 54.21 12.93
N VAL A 36 11.77 54.66 11.81
CA VAL A 36 12.35 53.76 10.80
C VAL A 36 13.52 52.95 11.38
N GLY A 37 14.39 53.59 12.17
CA GLY A 37 15.48 52.90 12.88
C GLY A 37 14.97 51.86 13.88
N ALA A 38 13.91 52.18 14.64
CA ALA A 38 13.29 51.22 15.56
C ALA A 38 12.65 50.02 14.84
N TYR A 39 11.93 50.25 13.74
CA TYR A 39 11.35 49.16 12.93
C TYR A 39 12.43 48.29 12.27
N ALA A 40 13.49 48.89 11.70
CA ALA A 40 14.60 48.14 11.12
C ALA A 40 15.32 47.30 12.18
N GLY A 41 15.60 47.86 13.36
CA GLY A 41 16.19 47.14 14.49
C GLY A 41 15.30 46.00 15.00
N ALA A 42 13.98 46.21 15.08
CA ALA A 42 13.03 45.18 15.49
C ALA A 42 12.94 44.04 14.47
N VAL A 43 12.87 44.33 13.16
CA VAL A 43 12.83 43.32 12.11
C VAL A 43 14.12 42.51 12.07
N VAL A 44 15.29 43.16 12.13
CA VAL A 44 16.59 42.47 12.20
C VAL A 44 16.69 41.61 13.47
N GLY A 45 16.21 42.11 14.61
CA GLY A 45 16.16 41.34 15.86
C GLY A 45 15.29 40.10 15.77
N VAL A 46 14.07 40.21 15.22
CA VAL A 46 13.15 39.07 15.03
C VAL A 46 13.73 38.06 14.03
N VAL A 47 14.26 38.51 12.90
CA VAL A 47 14.88 37.61 11.90
C VAL A 47 16.09 36.88 12.48
N ALA A 48 16.96 37.58 13.23
CA ALA A 48 18.09 36.96 13.91
C ALA A 48 17.66 35.95 15.00
N LEU A 49 16.56 36.22 15.71
CA LEU A 49 16.00 35.31 16.72
C LEU A 49 15.39 34.07 16.07
N VAL A 50 14.64 34.21 14.96
CA VAL A 50 14.09 33.08 14.20
C VAL A 50 15.21 32.22 13.60
N ILE A 51 16.21 32.82 12.94
CA ILE A 51 17.38 32.09 12.42
C ILE A 51 18.14 31.40 13.56
N GLY A 52 18.35 32.10 14.69
CA GLY A 52 19.00 31.54 15.88
C GLY A 52 18.25 30.35 16.47
N ALA A 53 16.91 30.41 16.51
CA ALA A 53 16.06 29.31 16.97
C ALA A 53 16.12 28.11 16.01
N VAL A 54 16.02 28.33 14.69
CA VAL A 54 16.14 27.27 13.68
C VAL A 54 17.51 26.59 13.75
N VAL A 55 18.60 27.37 13.85
CA VAL A 55 19.96 26.83 13.99
C VAL A 55 20.13 26.08 15.32
N ALA A 56 19.62 26.61 16.43
CA ALA A 56 19.71 25.95 17.73
C ALA A 56 18.95 24.62 17.78
N VAL A 57 17.71 24.57 17.23
CA VAL A 57 16.93 23.33 17.11
C VAL A 57 17.68 22.30 16.27
N ASN A 58 18.27 22.71 15.15
CA ASN A 58 19.01 21.80 14.27
C ASN A 58 20.29 21.27 14.93
N VAL A 59 21.06 22.12 15.63
CA VAL A 59 22.28 21.71 16.36
C VAL A 59 21.97 20.80 17.56
N ILE A 60 20.90 21.08 18.31
CA ILE A 60 20.47 20.24 19.44
C ILE A 60 19.93 18.88 18.93
N GLY A 61 19.18 18.88 17.82
CA GLY A 61 18.70 17.66 17.16
C GLY A 61 19.84 16.75 16.73
N GLN A 62 20.83 17.29 16.01
CA GLN A 62 22.04 16.55 15.57
C GLN A 62 22.85 15.96 16.74
N ALA A 63 22.84 16.62 17.90
CA ALA A 63 23.52 16.12 19.11
C ALA A 63 22.73 15.04 19.87
N ALA A 64 21.41 14.95 19.65
CA ALA A 64 20.52 13.97 20.28
C ALA A 64 20.21 12.75 19.38
N ASN A 65 20.22 12.94 18.05
CA ASN A 65 20.04 11.87 17.06
C ASN A 65 21.06 12.00 15.93
N PRO A 66 22.11 11.15 15.86
CA PRO A 66 23.16 11.26 14.84
C PRO A 66 22.71 10.89 13.41
N GLY A 67 21.51 10.34 13.23
CA GLY A 67 20.86 10.20 11.93
C GLY A 67 20.15 11.47 11.43
N GLY A 68 20.10 12.53 12.24
CA GLY A 68 19.39 13.77 11.94
C GLY A 68 17.87 13.65 12.06
N PHE A 69 17.15 14.58 11.41
CA PHE A 69 15.68 14.55 11.29
C PHE A 69 15.22 13.94 9.96
N ALA A 70 16.07 13.14 9.30
CA ALA A 70 15.62 12.32 8.19
C ALA A 70 14.63 11.27 8.71
N ALA A 71 13.47 11.17 8.07
CA ALA A 71 12.73 9.91 8.10
C ALA A 71 13.65 8.80 7.53
N PRO A 72 13.51 7.53 7.95
CA PRO A 72 14.15 6.44 7.24
C PRO A 72 13.75 6.48 5.76
N SER A 73 14.62 6.01 4.87
CA SER A 73 14.24 5.70 3.49
C SER A 73 13.03 4.76 3.57
N ALA A 74 11.88 5.20 3.06
CA ALA A 74 10.68 4.37 3.05
C ALA A 74 10.67 3.62 1.73
N ASP A 75 11.61 2.69 1.61
CA ASP A 75 11.92 1.97 0.40
C ASP A 75 11.49 0.50 0.60
N GLY A 76 11.37 -0.26 -0.47
CA GLY A 76 11.17 -1.70 -0.36
C GLY A 76 12.41 -2.36 0.23
N PRO A 77 12.27 -3.39 1.10
CA PRO A 77 13.43 -4.14 1.57
C PRO A 77 14.07 -4.97 0.45
N HIS A 78 13.34 -5.22 -0.65
CA HIS A 78 13.76 -6.00 -1.82
C HIS A 78 14.26 -7.40 -1.43
N VAL A 79 13.48 -8.05 -0.56
CA VAL A 79 13.76 -9.40 -0.06
C VAL A 79 13.76 -10.43 -1.19
N ALA A 80 14.58 -11.46 -1.03
CA ALA A 80 14.67 -12.55 -2.00
C ALA A 80 13.30 -13.22 -2.23
N LEU A 81 13.13 -13.78 -3.43
CA LEU A 81 11.96 -14.57 -3.78
C LEU A 81 11.87 -15.80 -2.84
N PRO A 82 10.70 -16.11 -2.26
CA PRO A 82 10.51 -17.30 -1.44
C PRO A 82 10.92 -18.56 -2.21
N PRO A 83 11.61 -19.52 -1.58
CA PRO A 83 11.87 -20.81 -2.19
C PRO A 83 10.53 -21.51 -2.46
N VAL A 84 10.35 -21.97 -3.69
CA VAL A 84 9.24 -22.85 -4.06
C VAL A 84 9.68 -24.30 -3.92
N ALA A 85 8.79 -25.13 -3.39
CA ALA A 85 8.98 -26.58 -3.38
C ALA A 85 8.90 -27.07 -4.83
N SER A 86 10.03 -27.58 -5.36
CA SER A 86 10.01 -28.30 -6.63
C SER A 86 9.04 -29.46 -6.53
N ALA A 87 8.02 -29.51 -7.39
CA ALA A 87 7.24 -30.71 -7.59
C ALA A 87 8.21 -31.84 -7.95
N SER A 88 8.28 -32.87 -7.09
CA SER A 88 9.13 -34.03 -7.31
C SER A 88 8.79 -34.63 -8.66
N GLU A 89 9.76 -34.62 -9.60
CA GLU A 89 9.66 -35.43 -10.81
C GLU A 89 9.63 -36.90 -10.38
N GLU A 90 8.42 -37.44 -10.27
CA GLU A 90 8.16 -38.82 -9.89
C GLU A 90 8.91 -39.71 -10.90
N PRO A 91 9.92 -40.48 -10.46
CA PRO A 91 10.88 -41.06 -11.38
C PRO A 91 10.18 -42.13 -12.21
N ALA A 92 9.94 -41.81 -13.49
CA ALA A 92 9.25 -42.68 -14.43
C ALA A 92 9.78 -44.11 -14.35
N GLU A 93 8.95 -45.04 -13.86
CA GLU A 93 9.36 -46.44 -13.69
C GLU A 93 9.81 -46.99 -15.04
N SER A 94 11.07 -47.40 -15.11
CA SER A 94 11.66 -47.94 -16.32
C SER A 94 11.23 -49.39 -16.50
N ASP A 95 10.02 -49.54 -17.05
CA ASP A 95 9.39 -50.82 -17.37
C ASP A 95 10.38 -51.76 -18.08
N GLN A 96 10.41 -53.01 -17.61
CA GLN A 96 11.43 -53.98 -17.97
C GLN A 96 11.23 -54.55 -19.39
N PRO A 97 12.30 -55.09 -20.03
CA PRO A 97 12.34 -55.24 -21.48
C PRO A 97 11.34 -56.27 -22.02
N ALA A 98 10.89 -56.02 -23.25
CA ALA A 98 9.86 -56.78 -23.94
C ALA A 98 10.16 -58.28 -24.08
N ASP A 99 9.11 -59.09 -23.88
CA ASP A 99 9.08 -60.51 -24.21
C ASP A 99 9.06 -60.72 -25.74
N ASP A 100 9.82 -61.71 -26.22
CA ASP A 100 9.94 -62.08 -27.64
C ASP A 100 8.99 -63.23 -28.01
N GLU A 101 7.88 -62.93 -28.71
CA GLU A 101 7.23 -63.88 -29.61
C GLU A 101 6.78 -63.23 -30.94
N THR A 102 7.16 -63.87 -32.04
CA THR A 102 6.52 -63.74 -33.37
C THR A 102 5.52 -64.89 -33.54
N VAL A 103 4.49 -64.93 -34.40
CA VAL A 103 4.28 -64.52 -35.83
C VAL A 103 2.73 -64.34 -36.02
N ALA A 104 2.07 -63.98 -37.14
CA ALA A 104 2.35 -63.96 -38.59
C ALA A 104 1.50 -62.88 -39.33
N GLU A 105 1.43 -62.94 -40.67
CA GLU A 105 0.72 -62.00 -41.56
C GLU A 105 -0.83 -61.98 -41.52
N GLY A 106 -1.40 -60.88 -42.03
CA GLY A 106 -2.77 -60.78 -42.53
C GLY A 106 -2.97 -59.49 -43.35
N ASP A 107 -3.24 -59.62 -44.66
CA ASP A 107 -3.34 -58.47 -45.61
C ASP A 107 -4.60 -57.59 -45.41
N GLY A 108 -4.46 -56.28 -45.65
CA GLY A 108 -5.58 -55.34 -45.75
C GLY A 108 -5.16 -53.90 -46.11
N GLU A 109 -5.55 -53.41 -47.29
CA GLU A 109 -5.18 -52.08 -47.82
C GLU A 109 -6.40 -51.13 -47.88
N ALA A 110 -6.35 -49.98 -47.17
CA ALA A 110 -7.33 -48.89 -47.33
C ALA A 110 -6.87 -47.50 -46.79
N VAL A 111 -6.62 -46.58 -47.73
CA VAL A 111 -6.96 -45.13 -47.78
C VAL A 111 -7.11 -44.31 -46.47
N ASP A 112 -6.11 -43.45 -46.21
CA ASP A 112 -6.17 -42.00 -45.93
C ASP A 112 -7.46 -41.32 -45.41
N GLU A 113 -7.49 -40.96 -44.11
CA GLU A 113 -8.04 -39.67 -43.61
C GLU A 113 -7.38 -39.29 -42.25
N PRO A 114 -6.92 -38.04 -42.05
CA PRO A 114 -6.32 -37.60 -40.78
C PRO A 114 -7.35 -36.91 -39.86
N THR A 115 -8.18 -37.69 -39.16
CA THR A 115 -9.01 -37.18 -38.07
C THR A 115 -8.36 -37.44 -36.72
N ASP A 116 -7.57 -36.50 -36.20
CA ASP A 116 -7.30 -36.43 -34.77
C ASP A 116 -7.28 -34.98 -34.26
N LEU A 117 -8.29 -34.64 -33.46
CA LEU A 117 -8.40 -33.38 -32.72
C LEU A 117 -8.18 -33.62 -31.21
N SER A 118 -7.33 -34.58 -30.86
CA SER A 118 -6.95 -34.92 -29.48
C SER A 118 -5.61 -34.27 -29.12
N GLY A 119 -5.61 -32.95 -28.87
CA GLY A 119 -4.37 -32.18 -28.71
C GLY A 119 -4.45 -30.95 -27.80
N PHE A 120 -5.49 -30.83 -26.96
CA PHE A 120 -5.56 -29.80 -25.92
C PHE A 120 -6.11 -30.37 -24.62
N THR A 121 -5.28 -31.18 -23.95
CA THR A 121 -5.31 -31.19 -22.48
C THR A 121 -4.94 -29.78 -22.02
N PRO A 122 -5.81 -29.03 -21.33
CA PRO A 122 -5.32 -27.85 -20.61
C PRO A 122 -4.30 -28.36 -19.60
N SER A 123 -3.07 -27.84 -19.67
CA SER A 123 -2.11 -28.09 -18.61
C SER A 123 -2.63 -27.34 -17.39
N SER A 124 -3.24 -28.06 -16.45
CA SER A 124 -3.44 -27.55 -15.09
C SER A 124 -2.06 -27.26 -14.51
N ALA A 125 -1.62 -26.00 -14.65
CA ALA A 125 -0.41 -25.53 -14.00
C ALA A 125 -0.70 -25.50 -12.51
N SER A 126 -0.21 -26.51 -11.78
CA SER A 126 -0.32 -26.56 -10.33
C SER A 126 0.23 -25.27 -9.74
N MET A 127 -0.54 -24.63 -8.86
CA MET A 127 -0.11 -23.40 -8.20
C MET A 127 1.24 -23.61 -7.50
N PRO A 128 2.16 -22.64 -7.56
CA PRO A 128 3.51 -22.82 -7.06
C PRO A 128 3.52 -22.92 -5.54
N MET A 129 3.82 -24.11 -5.01
CA MET A 129 3.91 -24.35 -3.58
C MET A 129 5.16 -23.65 -3.02
N VAL A 130 4.98 -22.77 -2.02
CA VAL A 130 6.08 -22.21 -1.22
C VAL A 130 6.62 -23.30 -0.27
N ASP A 131 7.93 -23.30 0.01
CA ASP A 131 8.55 -24.31 0.87
C ASP A 131 8.09 -24.21 2.34
N ASP A 132 7.57 -25.33 2.88
CA ASP A 132 7.05 -25.44 4.25
C ASP A 132 8.09 -25.07 5.33
N THR A 133 9.37 -25.39 5.12
CA THR A 133 10.41 -25.13 6.13
C THR A 133 10.76 -23.66 6.19
N TRP A 134 10.81 -23.00 5.03
CA TRP A 134 10.94 -21.54 4.94
C TRP A 134 9.73 -20.83 5.57
N LEU A 135 8.51 -21.30 5.33
CA LEU A 135 7.30 -20.73 5.91
C LEU A 135 7.32 -20.78 7.44
N VAL A 136 7.63 -21.93 8.04
CA VAL A 136 7.68 -22.09 9.51
C VAL A 136 8.78 -21.23 10.13
N ASP A 137 10.00 -21.24 9.57
CA ASP A 137 11.12 -20.45 10.11
C ASP A 137 10.87 -18.94 10.00
N VAL A 138 10.36 -18.46 8.86
CA VAL A 138 10.08 -17.03 8.66
C VAL A 138 8.86 -16.58 9.46
N ALA A 139 7.80 -17.39 9.60
CA ALA A 139 6.66 -17.08 10.46
C ALA A 139 7.10 -16.96 11.93
N ALA A 140 7.90 -17.91 12.42
CA ALA A 140 8.44 -17.91 13.78
C ALA A 140 9.37 -16.70 14.05
N ALA A 141 10.16 -16.26 13.07
CA ALA A 141 11.06 -15.12 13.21
C ALA A 141 10.34 -13.76 13.11
N THR A 142 9.38 -13.62 12.19
CA THR A 142 8.66 -12.36 11.93
C THR A 142 7.53 -12.08 12.91
N GLY A 143 6.88 -13.15 13.40
CA GLY A 143 5.62 -13.12 14.14
C GLY A 143 4.37 -13.02 13.25
N ILE A 144 4.49 -13.22 11.93
CA ILE A 144 3.36 -13.30 11.01
C ILE A 144 2.71 -14.70 11.15
N PRO A 145 1.37 -14.84 11.20
CA PRO A 145 0.72 -16.15 11.16
C PRO A 145 1.07 -16.91 9.87
N GLU A 146 1.45 -18.19 9.97
CA GLU A 146 1.89 -19.02 8.84
C GLU A 146 0.91 -18.96 7.64
N ARG A 147 -0.41 -19.05 7.89
CA ARG A 147 -1.43 -18.97 6.84
C ARG A 147 -1.45 -17.64 6.08
N ALA A 148 -1.14 -16.53 6.75
CA ALA A 148 -1.03 -15.22 6.13
C ALA A 148 0.32 -15.04 5.40
N LEU A 149 1.41 -15.57 5.98
CA LEU A 149 2.72 -15.55 5.33
C LEU A 149 2.70 -16.32 4.00
N PHE A 150 2.03 -17.46 3.96
CA PHE A 150 1.81 -18.23 2.73
C PHE A 150 1.23 -17.35 1.61
N ALA A 151 0.14 -16.62 1.88
CA ALA A 151 -0.51 -15.73 0.92
C ALA A 151 0.43 -14.66 0.36
N TYR A 152 1.16 -13.97 1.24
CA TYR A 152 2.10 -12.92 0.85
C TYR A 152 3.30 -13.46 0.07
N ALA A 153 3.76 -14.67 0.40
CA ALA A 153 4.84 -15.36 -0.29
C ALA A 153 4.40 -15.87 -1.68
N LEU A 154 3.23 -16.49 -1.77
CA LEU A 154 2.61 -16.96 -3.01
C LEU A 154 2.37 -15.81 -4.00
N ALA A 155 1.80 -14.69 -3.53
CA ALA A 155 1.61 -13.49 -4.34
C ALA A 155 2.93 -12.93 -4.89
N HIS A 156 4.01 -12.91 -4.09
CA HIS A 156 5.34 -12.50 -4.54
C HIS A 156 5.94 -13.47 -5.58
N VAL A 157 5.72 -14.78 -5.43
CA VAL A 157 6.13 -15.81 -6.40
C VAL A 157 5.40 -15.64 -7.74
N ILE A 158 4.08 -15.54 -7.73
CA ILE A 158 3.25 -15.38 -8.94
C ILE A 158 3.62 -14.09 -9.68
N VAL A 159 3.58 -12.94 -9.00
CA VAL A 159 3.80 -11.64 -9.64
C VAL A 159 5.25 -11.45 -10.09
N SER A 160 6.22 -12.14 -9.48
CA SER A 160 7.60 -12.16 -10.00
C SER A 160 7.76 -12.96 -11.29
N ALA A 161 6.90 -13.95 -11.56
CA ALA A 161 6.87 -14.68 -12.82
C ALA A 161 6.13 -13.91 -13.92
N GLU A 162 5.02 -13.23 -13.57
CA GLU A 162 4.19 -12.49 -14.52
C GLU A 162 4.68 -11.06 -14.83
N GLN A 163 5.21 -10.37 -13.82
CA GLN A 163 5.58 -8.95 -13.86
C GLN A 163 7.00 -8.70 -13.29
N PRO A 164 8.06 -9.35 -13.84
CA PRO A 164 9.41 -9.32 -13.26
C PRO A 164 10.05 -7.92 -13.11
N GLU A 165 9.62 -6.94 -13.91
CA GLU A 165 10.07 -5.54 -13.82
C GLU A 165 9.42 -4.76 -12.64
N CYS A 166 8.44 -5.34 -11.96
CA CYS A 166 7.74 -4.70 -10.84
C CYS A 166 8.63 -4.60 -9.58
N GLY A 167 9.14 -5.72 -9.08
CA GLY A 167 9.93 -5.75 -7.84
C GLY A 167 9.12 -5.49 -6.55
N VAL A 168 7.82 -5.80 -6.54
CA VAL A 168 7.04 -5.96 -5.29
C VAL A 168 7.54 -7.20 -4.54
N ASP A 169 7.55 -7.16 -3.21
CA ASP A 169 8.05 -8.25 -2.38
C ASP A 169 7.09 -8.68 -1.25
N TRP A 170 7.26 -9.91 -0.75
CA TRP A 170 6.38 -10.51 0.26
C TRP A 170 6.34 -9.68 1.55
N ALA A 171 7.44 -9.03 1.92
CA ALA A 171 7.55 -8.21 3.12
C ALA A 171 6.75 -6.90 3.00
N THR A 172 6.67 -6.32 1.81
CA THR A 172 5.82 -5.16 1.48
C THR A 172 4.34 -5.53 1.56
N ILE A 173 3.94 -6.67 0.98
CA ILE A 173 2.54 -7.13 1.03
C ILE A 173 2.15 -7.47 2.48
N ALA A 174 3.01 -8.17 3.22
CA ALA A 174 2.82 -8.46 4.64
C ALA A 174 2.72 -7.20 5.50
N ALA A 175 3.50 -6.15 5.21
CA ALA A 175 3.43 -4.88 5.90
C ALA A 175 2.08 -4.17 5.72
N ILE A 176 1.50 -4.21 4.51
CA ILE A 176 0.15 -3.70 4.25
C ILE A 176 -0.87 -4.52 5.05
N GLY A 177 -0.86 -5.85 4.93
CA GLY A 177 -1.79 -6.71 5.68
C GLY A 177 -1.68 -6.57 7.20
N SER A 178 -0.49 -6.29 7.73
CA SER A 178 -0.28 -5.98 9.15
C SER A 178 -0.95 -4.67 9.58
N ILE A 179 -1.00 -3.66 8.71
CA ILE A 179 -1.49 -2.32 9.03
C ILE A 179 -3.00 -2.22 8.82
N GLU A 180 -3.51 -2.88 7.78
CA GLU A 180 -4.93 -2.90 7.42
C GLU A 180 -5.76 -3.77 8.38
N SER A 181 -5.32 -4.99 8.69
CA SER A 181 -6.11 -5.96 9.47
C SER A 181 -5.34 -6.74 10.55
N GLY A 182 -4.03 -6.49 10.72
CA GLY A 182 -3.19 -7.33 11.57
C GLY A 182 -3.04 -8.75 11.03
N HIS A 183 -2.89 -8.91 9.72
CA HIS A 183 -2.85 -10.21 9.03
C HIS A 183 -4.15 -11.03 9.19
N GLY A 184 -5.31 -10.38 9.04
CA GLY A 184 -6.62 -11.03 9.16
C GLY A 184 -7.09 -11.27 10.59
N SER A 185 -6.54 -10.58 11.60
CA SER A 185 -6.87 -10.75 13.02
C SER A 185 -7.65 -9.58 13.64
N HIS A 186 -8.34 -8.78 12.81
CA HIS A 186 -9.03 -7.57 13.28
C HIS A 186 -10.28 -7.90 14.13
N GLY A 187 -10.29 -7.44 15.38
CA GLY A 187 -11.42 -7.62 16.29
C GLY A 187 -11.52 -9.05 16.81
N ASP A 188 -12.66 -9.71 16.57
CA ASP A 188 -12.88 -11.13 16.88
C ASP A 188 -12.57 -12.06 15.67
N THR A 189 -11.93 -11.53 14.63
CA THR A 189 -11.65 -12.27 13.38
C THR A 189 -10.43 -13.15 13.47
N SER A 190 -10.49 -14.30 12.80
CA SER A 190 -9.34 -15.13 12.45
C SER A 190 -9.45 -15.66 11.03
N LEU A 191 -8.31 -15.85 10.38
CA LEU A 191 -8.22 -16.69 9.17
C LEU A 191 -8.47 -18.15 9.55
N ASP A 192 -9.24 -18.88 8.75
CA ASP A 192 -9.31 -20.34 8.84
C ASP A 192 -8.17 -21.03 8.06
N GLU A 193 -8.16 -22.37 8.04
CA GLU A 193 -7.15 -23.17 7.32
C GLU A 193 -7.16 -22.88 5.80
N SER A 194 -8.32 -22.53 5.22
CA SER A 194 -8.46 -22.14 3.82
C SER A 194 -8.10 -20.67 3.55
N GLY A 195 -7.84 -19.86 4.57
CA GLY A 195 -7.45 -18.44 4.42
C GLY A 195 -8.62 -17.46 4.41
N HIS A 196 -9.86 -17.93 4.58
CA HIS A 196 -11.02 -17.05 4.69
C HIS A 196 -11.04 -16.37 6.06
N ALA A 197 -11.25 -15.05 6.06
CA ALA A 197 -11.43 -14.25 7.27
C ALA A 197 -12.83 -14.50 7.88
N GLN A 198 -12.88 -15.12 9.05
CA GLN A 198 -14.14 -15.43 9.75
C GLN A 198 -14.19 -14.77 11.14
N PRO A 199 -15.23 -13.95 11.44
CA PRO A 199 -16.19 -13.35 10.51
C PRO A 199 -15.52 -12.38 9.49
N PRO A 200 -16.21 -12.02 8.39
CA PRO A 200 -15.72 -11.04 7.42
C PRO A 200 -15.29 -9.70 8.05
N ILE A 201 -14.14 -9.17 7.64
CA ILE A 201 -13.63 -7.89 8.12
C ILE A 201 -14.27 -6.76 7.31
N ILE A 202 -15.26 -6.08 7.90
CA ILE A 202 -15.96 -4.96 7.27
C ILE A 202 -15.57 -3.65 7.95
N GLY A 203 -14.92 -2.76 7.19
CA GLY A 203 -14.49 -1.45 7.63
C GLY A 203 -15.66 -0.49 7.93
N ARG A 204 -15.30 0.67 8.50
CA ARG A 204 -16.26 1.78 8.67
C ARG A 204 -16.68 2.35 7.32
N ALA A 205 -17.93 2.83 7.24
CA ALA A 205 -18.44 3.55 6.08
C ALA A 205 -17.54 4.73 5.69
N LEU A 206 -17.28 4.87 4.39
CA LEU A 206 -16.55 5.99 3.80
C LEU A 206 -17.50 7.18 3.55
N ASP A 207 -18.06 7.69 4.65
CA ASP A 207 -19.06 8.77 4.68
C ASP A 207 -18.46 10.20 4.55
N GLY A 208 -17.13 10.31 4.61
CA GLY A 208 -16.38 11.57 4.68
C GLY A 208 -16.15 12.11 6.10
N ASN A 209 -16.56 11.41 7.16
CA ASN A 209 -16.41 11.85 8.54
C ASN A 209 -15.04 11.41 9.11
N GLY A 210 -13.98 12.10 8.68
CA GLY A 210 -12.59 11.78 9.06
C GLY A 210 -11.97 10.60 8.31
N VAL A 211 -12.56 10.22 7.17
CA VAL A 211 -12.07 9.25 6.18
C VAL A 211 -12.40 9.79 4.78
N ALA A 212 -12.01 9.06 3.72
CA ALA A 212 -12.47 9.32 2.37
C ALA A 212 -14.01 9.33 2.27
N LYS A 213 -14.55 9.94 1.20
CA LYS A 213 -15.98 9.95 0.92
C LYS A 213 -16.28 9.20 -0.38
N ILE A 214 -16.76 7.96 -0.27
CA ILE A 214 -17.00 7.05 -1.38
C ILE A 214 -18.40 6.46 -1.19
N GLY A 215 -19.32 6.83 -2.07
CA GLY A 215 -20.67 6.22 -2.10
C GLY A 215 -20.63 4.82 -2.70
N ASP A 216 -21.65 4.02 -2.41
CA ASP A 216 -21.86 2.65 -2.94
C ASP A 216 -21.53 2.51 -4.44
N THR A 217 -20.77 1.47 -4.77
CA THR A 217 -20.33 1.12 -6.14
C THR A 217 -20.68 -0.30 -6.60
N ASP A 218 -21.19 -1.18 -5.72
CA ASP A 218 -21.51 -2.58 -6.05
C ASP A 218 -22.96 -3.02 -5.69
N GLY A 219 -23.72 -2.17 -5.00
CA GLY A 219 -25.05 -2.43 -4.46
C GLY A 219 -25.07 -2.91 -3.01
N GLY A 220 -23.96 -2.76 -2.27
CA GLY A 220 -23.72 -3.38 -0.97
C GLY A 220 -23.44 -4.88 -1.07
N ALA A 221 -22.81 -5.34 -2.16
CA ALA A 221 -22.60 -6.75 -2.46
C ALA A 221 -21.45 -7.37 -1.66
N LEU A 222 -20.33 -6.65 -1.49
CA LEU A 222 -19.16 -7.11 -0.72
C LEU A 222 -19.19 -6.67 0.75
N ASP A 223 -19.93 -5.61 1.10
CA ASP A 223 -19.91 -5.00 2.45
C ASP A 223 -21.28 -4.82 3.14
N GLY A 224 -22.39 -5.04 2.43
CA GLY A 224 -23.75 -4.88 2.93
C GLY A 224 -24.27 -3.43 3.05
N ASP A 225 -23.54 -2.41 2.57
CA ASP A 225 -23.89 -0.99 2.70
C ASP A 225 -24.18 -0.33 1.35
N ALA A 226 -25.41 -0.50 0.86
CA ALA A 226 -25.93 0.16 -0.35
C ALA A 226 -26.14 1.69 -0.17
N THR A 227 -25.19 2.38 0.45
CA THR A 227 -25.12 3.85 0.55
C THR A 227 -23.66 4.34 0.54
N TRP A 228 -22.75 3.72 1.30
CA TRP A 228 -21.33 4.07 1.34
C TRP A 228 -20.43 2.83 1.28
N ASP A 229 -19.58 2.76 0.25
CA ASP A 229 -18.48 1.78 0.15
C ASP A 229 -17.71 1.70 1.49
N ARG A 230 -17.33 0.48 1.85
CA ARG A 230 -16.44 0.16 2.97
C ARG A 230 -15.23 -0.59 2.43
N ALA A 231 -14.17 -0.60 3.23
CA ALA A 231 -13.00 -1.42 2.94
C ALA A 231 -13.20 -2.83 3.54
N VAL A 232 -12.97 -3.88 2.75
CA VAL A 232 -13.36 -5.28 3.00
C VAL A 232 -12.14 -6.20 3.09
N GLY A 233 -12.21 -7.18 4.01
CA GLY A 233 -11.30 -8.33 4.09
C GLY A 233 -9.89 -8.02 4.62
N PRO A 234 -8.99 -9.02 4.65
CA PRO A 234 -7.64 -8.90 5.24
C PRO A 234 -6.78 -7.76 4.68
N MET A 235 -7.00 -7.36 3.44
CA MET A 235 -6.24 -6.28 2.79
C MET A 235 -7.07 -4.98 2.63
N GLN A 236 -8.26 -4.92 3.24
CA GLN A 236 -9.12 -3.73 3.31
C GLN A 236 -9.42 -3.11 1.91
N PHE A 237 -9.83 -3.95 0.94
CA PHE A 237 -10.17 -3.50 -0.40
C PHE A 237 -11.52 -2.79 -0.47
N ILE A 238 -11.56 -1.65 -1.15
CA ILE A 238 -12.81 -0.94 -1.49
C ILE A 238 -13.47 -1.65 -2.69
N PRO A 239 -14.80 -1.86 -2.74
CA PRO A 239 -15.49 -2.58 -3.83
C PRO A 239 -15.12 -2.09 -5.24
N SER A 240 -15.11 -0.77 -5.47
CA SER A 240 -14.68 -0.19 -6.75
C SER A 240 -13.19 -0.33 -7.09
N THR A 241 -12.37 -0.80 -6.15
CA THR A 241 -10.99 -1.25 -6.38
C THR A 241 -10.96 -2.77 -6.61
N TRP A 242 -11.72 -3.57 -5.84
CA TRP A 242 -11.83 -5.02 -6.03
C TRP A 242 -12.33 -5.36 -7.44
N ALA A 243 -13.34 -4.65 -7.94
CA ALA A 243 -13.88 -4.80 -9.29
C ALA A 243 -12.91 -4.47 -10.45
N LYS A 244 -11.63 -4.19 -10.16
CA LYS A 244 -10.55 -3.95 -11.13
C LYS A 244 -9.29 -4.79 -10.87
N TRP A 245 -9.05 -5.16 -9.61
CA TRP A 245 -7.78 -5.73 -9.15
C TRP A 245 -7.92 -7.02 -8.34
N GLY A 246 -9.15 -7.41 -7.96
CA GLY A 246 -9.43 -8.71 -7.36
C GLY A 246 -8.93 -9.84 -8.26
N ALA A 247 -8.29 -10.82 -7.65
CA ALA A 247 -7.64 -11.94 -8.34
C ALA A 247 -7.99 -13.24 -7.61
N ASP A 248 -8.07 -14.31 -8.38
CA ASP A 248 -8.15 -15.70 -7.90
C ASP A 248 -6.74 -16.12 -7.47
N GLY A 249 -6.51 -16.22 -6.16
CA GLY A 249 -5.18 -16.37 -5.56
C GLY A 249 -4.86 -17.78 -5.08
N ASP A 250 -5.86 -18.60 -4.80
CA ASP A 250 -5.70 -20.02 -4.47
C ASP A 250 -5.99 -20.99 -5.64
N GLY A 251 -6.69 -20.52 -6.68
CA GLY A 251 -7.04 -21.28 -7.88
C GLY A 251 -8.41 -21.96 -7.84
N ASP A 252 -9.33 -21.60 -6.94
CA ASP A 252 -10.68 -22.19 -6.86
C ASP A 252 -11.63 -21.74 -7.99
N GLY A 253 -11.33 -20.61 -8.65
CA GLY A 253 -12.14 -20.02 -9.73
C GLY A 253 -13.01 -18.82 -9.30
N VAL A 254 -12.90 -18.38 -8.04
CA VAL A 254 -13.57 -17.20 -7.47
C VAL A 254 -12.52 -16.16 -7.04
N ALA A 255 -12.94 -14.91 -6.87
CA ALA A 255 -12.11 -13.85 -6.28
C ALA A 255 -12.91 -13.15 -5.15
N ASP A 256 -12.71 -13.60 -3.91
CA ASP A 256 -13.37 -13.06 -2.70
C ASP A 256 -12.37 -12.20 -1.89
N PRO A 257 -12.66 -10.92 -1.60
CA PRO A 257 -11.76 -10.06 -0.82
C PRO A 257 -11.53 -10.56 0.61
N ASN A 258 -12.32 -11.52 1.10
CA ASN A 258 -12.18 -12.14 2.42
C ASN A 258 -11.24 -13.36 2.42
N GLN A 259 -10.88 -13.92 1.26
CA GLN A 259 -9.77 -14.87 1.14
C GLN A 259 -8.45 -14.08 1.11
N ILE A 260 -7.50 -14.45 1.95
CA ILE A 260 -6.23 -13.75 2.07
C ILE A 260 -5.27 -13.99 0.88
N ASP A 261 -5.36 -15.11 0.16
CA ASP A 261 -4.53 -15.34 -1.03
C ASP A 261 -4.96 -14.42 -2.17
N ASP A 262 -6.26 -14.42 -2.50
CA ASP A 262 -6.91 -13.51 -3.44
C ASP A 262 -6.55 -12.05 -3.12
N ALA A 263 -6.71 -11.67 -1.85
CA ALA A 263 -6.44 -10.31 -1.41
C ALA A 263 -4.93 -9.97 -1.48
N ALA A 264 -4.03 -10.90 -1.17
CA ALA A 264 -2.58 -10.69 -1.30
C ALA A 264 -2.14 -10.56 -2.76
N LEU A 265 -2.66 -11.39 -3.66
CA LEU A 265 -2.40 -11.32 -5.10
C LEU A 265 -2.99 -10.05 -5.72
N ALA A 266 -4.20 -9.66 -5.31
CA ALA A 266 -4.82 -8.39 -5.67
C ALA A 266 -3.98 -7.18 -5.20
N THR A 267 -3.45 -7.21 -3.97
CA THR A 267 -2.54 -6.15 -3.47
C THR A 267 -1.25 -6.11 -4.29
N ALA A 268 -0.63 -7.25 -4.60
CA ALA A 268 0.59 -7.30 -5.41
C ALA A 268 0.36 -6.71 -6.82
N ASN A 269 -0.71 -7.15 -7.50
CA ASN A 269 -1.10 -6.64 -8.82
C ASN A 269 -1.44 -5.14 -8.81
N TYR A 270 -2.16 -4.68 -7.78
CA TYR A 270 -2.46 -3.25 -7.59
C TYR A 270 -1.19 -2.40 -7.45
N LEU A 271 -0.22 -2.85 -6.65
CA LEU A 271 1.03 -2.13 -6.46
C LEU A 271 1.84 -2.05 -7.76
N CYS A 272 1.98 -3.17 -8.48
CA CYS A 272 2.68 -3.22 -9.76
C CYS A 272 2.04 -2.35 -10.87
N ALA A 273 0.73 -2.11 -10.80
CA ALA A 273 0.06 -1.17 -11.69
C ALA A 273 0.53 0.29 -11.54
N SER A 274 1.23 0.63 -10.45
CA SER A 274 1.87 1.93 -10.25
C SER A 274 3.22 2.06 -10.99
N GLY A 275 3.74 0.96 -11.56
CA GLY A 275 5.02 0.89 -12.25
C GLY A 275 6.07 0.08 -11.46
N SER A 276 7.35 0.21 -11.85
CA SER A 276 8.43 -0.48 -11.14
C SER A 276 8.65 0.11 -9.75
N MET A 277 8.65 -0.76 -8.74
CA MET A 277 8.92 -0.47 -7.34
C MET A 277 10.42 -0.59 -7.00
N THR A 278 11.28 -0.90 -7.98
CA THR A 278 12.73 -1.16 -7.80
C THR A 278 13.58 0.07 -7.40
N SER A 279 12.97 1.24 -7.19
CA SER A 279 13.60 2.41 -6.56
C SER A 279 12.75 2.94 -5.40
N ALA A 280 13.40 3.64 -4.47
CA ALA A 280 12.77 4.37 -3.37
C ALA A 280 11.53 5.16 -3.81
N GLU A 281 11.65 5.94 -4.89
CA GLU A 281 10.56 6.76 -5.42
C GLU A 281 9.42 5.93 -6.01
N GLY A 282 9.75 4.84 -6.71
CA GLY A 282 8.77 3.92 -7.29
C GLY A 282 7.97 3.16 -6.22
N TRP A 283 8.67 2.61 -5.22
CA TRP A 283 8.05 1.94 -4.08
C TRP A 283 7.17 2.90 -3.28
N ARG A 284 7.67 4.10 -2.94
CA ARG A 284 6.85 5.12 -2.24
C ARG A 284 5.61 5.51 -3.05
N ALA A 285 5.72 5.63 -4.39
CA ALA A 285 4.58 5.96 -5.24
C ALA A 285 3.52 4.84 -5.25
N ALA A 286 3.94 3.57 -5.31
CA ALA A 286 3.04 2.42 -5.28
C ALA A 286 2.32 2.29 -3.92
N VAL A 287 3.03 2.42 -2.80
CA VAL A 287 2.40 2.33 -1.48
C VAL A 287 1.53 3.55 -1.17
N PHE A 288 1.88 4.74 -1.69
CA PHE A 288 1.06 5.95 -1.57
C PHE A 288 -0.21 5.92 -2.44
N SER A 289 -0.26 5.14 -3.52
CA SER A 289 -1.49 4.98 -4.30
C SER A 289 -2.53 4.15 -3.53
N TYR A 290 -2.08 3.11 -2.80
CA TYR A 290 -2.90 2.28 -1.91
C TYR A 290 -3.60 3.13 -0.83
N ASN A 291 -2.85 4.00 -0.17
CA ASN A 291 -3.38 4.97 0.79
C ASN A 291 -2.57 6.28 0.73
N HIS A 292 -3.25 7.38 0.43
CA HIS A 292 -2.66 8.68 0.10
C HIS A 292 -2.21 9.47 1.35
N ASP A 293 -1.55 8.78 2.29
CA ASP A 293 -0.97 9.32 3.52
C ASP A 293 0.52 8.96 3.61
N ASN A 294 1.39 9.93 3.89
CA ASN A 294 2.82 9.65 4.07
C ASN A 294 3.11 9.00 5.42
N ASP A 295 2.29 9.26 6.45
CA ASP A 295 2.37 8.52 7.71
C ASP A 295 1.96 7.06 7.50
N TYR A 296 1.25 6.70 6.43
CA TYR A 296 0.99 5.29 6.07
C TYR A 296 2.21 4.67 5.37
N VAL A 297 2.75 5.32 4.32
CA VAL A 297 3.94 4.86 3.60
C VAL A 297 5.12 4.60 4.54
N ASP A 298 5.39 5.52 5.46
CA ASP A 298 6.48 5.40 6.44
C ASP A 298 6.24 4.26 7.47
N LYS A 299 4.97 3.91 7.76
CA LYS A 299 4.63 2.72 8.58
C LYS A 299 4.85 1.43 7.80
N VAL A 300 4.39 1.36 6.54
CA VAL A 300 4.55 0.17 5.69
C VAL A 300 6.04 -0.15 5.53
N ALA A 301 6.88 0.83 5.18
CA ALA A 301 8.31 0.56 4.98
C ALA A 301 8.99 0.09 6.28
N LYS A 302 8.64 0.71 7.42
CA LYS A 302 9.14 0.29 8.73
C LYS A 302 8.72 -1.13 9.11
N ALA A 303 7.51 -1.56 8.74
CA ALA A 303 7.04 -2.92 8.95
C ALA A 303 7.72 -3.91 7.98
N ALA A 304 7.83 -3.56 6.69
CA ALA A 304 8.47 -4.38 5.67
C ALA A 304 9.96 -4.62 6.00
N GLN A 305 10.71 -3.57 6.36
CA GLN A 305 12.10 -3.69 6.79
C GLN A 305 12.21 -4.55 8.07
N LYS A 306 11.31 -4.40 9.05
CA LYS A 306 11.30 -5.24 10.25
C LYS A 306 11.08 -6.73 9.90
N TYR A 307 10.24 -7.04 8.92
CA TYR A 307 10.02 -8.41 8.47
C TYR A 307 11.23 -8.97 7.69
N ALA A 308 11.87 -8.15 6.85
CA ALA A 308 13.11 -8.51 6.17
C ALA A 308 14.27 -8.77 7.16
N ASP A 309 14.52 -7.82 8.08
CA ASP A 309 15.54 -7.92 9.13
C ASP A 309 15.37 -9.16 10.04
N ALA A 310 14.14 -9.68 10.14
CA ALA A 310 13.81 -10.88 10.91
C ALA A 310 13.95 -12.18 10.10
N ALA A 311 13.71 -12.15 8.78
CA ALA A 311 13.81 -13.32 7.91
C ALA A 311 15.26 -13.72 7.58
N GLY A 312 16.18 -12.75 7.47
CA GLY A 312 17.63 -12.94 7.30
C GLY A 312 18.17 -12.78 5.88
#